data_AF-A0AAN8B1R2-F1
#
_entry.id   AF-A0AAN8B1R2-F1
#
_cell.length_a   1.000
_cell.length_b   1.000
_cell.length_c   1.000
_cell.angle_alpha   90.00
_cell.angle_beta   90.00
_cell.angle_gamma   90.00
#
_symmetry.space_group_name_H-M   'P 1'
#
loop_
_entity.id
_entity.type
_entity.pdbx_description
1 polymer ?
#
loop_
_entity_poly.entity_id
_entity_poly.type
_entity_poly.pdbx_seq_one_letter_code
_entity_poly.pdbx_strand_id
1 'polypeptide(L)'
;MQFLRRFSRAPTAHRACSSARRCPQNTPMSLFEIQKHLKDKIGGNLATLIRVLSLFDCKREGHIQQHEFRRILDNYGIHLAGEEFQRLRNHYSPNNNSTISYELFLDKLGFSLR
;
A
#
# COMPACT_ATOMS: atom_id res chain seq x y z
N MET A 1 -38.49 -30.51 -60.78
CA MET A 1 -38.26 -29.05 -60.79
C MET A 1 -38.63 -28.50 -59.42
N GLN A 2 -37.70 -27.78 -58.78
CA GLN A 2 -37.95 -26.86 -57.65
C GLN A 2 -38.40 -27.52 -56.31
N PHE A 3 -38.01 -27.08 -55.11
CA PHE A 3 -37.48 -25.79 -54.67
C PHE A 3 -36.90 -25.90 -53.23
N LEU A 4 -35.86 -25.10 -52.98
CA LEU A 4 -35.59 -24.31 -51.76
C LEU A 4 -35.26 -25.09 -50.47
N ARG A 5 -34.00 -25.01 -50.01
CA ARG A 5 -33.50 -23.99 -49.04
C ARG A 5 -34.31 -24.09 -47.73
N ARG A 6 -33.74 -24.30 -46.55
CA ARG A 6 -32.66 -23.45 -46.00
C ARG A 6 -32.34 -23.88 -44.55
N PHE A 7 -31.08 -23.63 -44.16
CA PHE A 7 -30.52 -23.44 -42.81
C PHE A 7 -30.29 -24.68 -41.92
N SER A 8 -29.13 -25.29 -42.18
CA SER A 8 -27.96 -25.31 -41.28
C SER A 8 -28.20 -25.24 -39.76
N ARG A 9 -27.93 -26.35 -39.06
CA ARG A 9 -27.01 -26.37 -37.91
C ARG A 9 -26.55 -27.80 -37.61
N ALA A 10 -25.29 -28.06 -37.92
CA ALA A 10 -24.43 -29.03 -37.25
C ALA A 10 -23.23 -28.23 -36.68
N PRO A 11 -22.35 -28.80 -35.85
CA PRO A 11 -22.48 -29.87 -34.87
C PRO A 11 -22.13 -29.37 -33.45
N THR A 12 -22.41 -30.16 -32.41
CA THR A 12 -21.81 -29.99 -31.09
C THR A 12 -20.32 -30.30 -31.16
N ALA A 13 -19.48 -29.25 -31.22
CA ALA A 13 -18.07 -29.34 -30.88
C ALA A 13 -17.52 -27.94 -30.59
N HIS A 14 -16.35 -27.92 -29.94
CA HIS A 14 -15.54 -26.76 -29.55
C HIS A 14 -15.89 -26.14 -28.19
N ARG A 15 -14.95 -25.73 -27.35
CA ARG A 15 -13.49 -25.86 -27.31
C ARG A 15 -13.07 -25.32 -25.94
N ALA A 16 -11.95 -25.82 -25.45
CA ALA A 16 -10.91 -25.07 -24.75
C ALA A 16 -11.20 -24.38 -23.40
N CYS A 17 -10.34 -24.74 -22.45
CA CYS A 17 -9.71 -23.89 -21.45
C CYS A 17 -10.19 -22.44 -21.37
N SER A 18 -10.59 -22.02 -20.18
CA SER A 18 -10.31 -20.66 -19.74
C SER A 18 -10.02 -20.73 -18.26
N SER A 19 -8.77 -20.40 -17.95
CA SER A 19 -8.25 -20.08 -16.64
C SER A 19 -9.34 -19.83 -15.61
N ALA A 20 -9.30 -20.61 -14.51
CA ALA A 20 -9.74 -20.10 -13.24
C ALA A 20 -9.20 -18.68 -13.16
N ARG A 21 -10.10 -17.69 -13.28
CA ARG A 21 -9.77 -16.30 -13.05
C ARG A 21 -9.13 -16.32 -11.68
N ARG A 22 -7.81 -16.19 -11.62
CA ARG A 22 -7.13 -15.85 -10.39
C ARG A 22 -7.83 -14.55 -9.99
N CYS A 23 -8.72 -14.62 -9.02
CA CYS A 23 -9.09 -13.45 -8.25
C CYS A 23 -7.76 -12.76 -7.93
N PRO A 24 -7.60 -11.45 -8.18
CA PRO A 24 -6.50 -10.72 -7.59
C PRO A 24 -6.61 -10.98 -6.09
N GLN A 25 -5.73 -11.82 -5.57
CA GLN A 25 -5.61 -12.03 -4.14
C GLN A 25 -5.05 -10.71 -3.66
N ASN A 26 -5.92 -9.82 -3.19
CA ASN A 26 -5.53 -8.53 -2.60
C ASN A 26 -4.99 -8.82 -1.20
N THR A 27 -3.97 -9.66 -1.15
CA THR A 27 -3.30 -10.08 0.07
C THR A 27 -2.62 -8.86 0.65
N PRO A 28 -2.89 -8.51 1.92
CA PRO A 28 -2.26 -7.37 2.54
C PRO A 28 -0.74 -7.58 2.59
N MET A 29 0.01 -6.53 2.26
CA MET A 29 1.46 -6.58 2.23
C MET A 29 2.05 -6.91 3.61
N SER A 30 3.16 -7.65 3.62
CA SER A 30 3.99 -7.87 4.81
C SER A 30 4.66 -6.56 5.25
N LEU A 31 5.12 -6.50 6.51
CA LEU A 31 5.83 -5.32 7.02
C LEU A 31 7.05 -4.96 6.16
N PHE A 32 7.80 -5.96 5.70
CA PHE A 32 8.96 -5.77 4.83
C PHE A 32 8.59 -5.16 3.48
N GLU A 33 7.52 -5.66 2.84
CA GLU A 33 7.03 -5.13 1.57
C GLU A 33 6.53 -3.69 1.73
N ILE A 34 5.82 -3.39 2.83
CA ILE A 34 5.39 -2.04 3.16
C ILE A 34 6.61 -1.12 3.32
N GLN A 35 7.62 -1.52 4.10
CA GLN A 35 8.84 -0.73 4.29
C GLN A 35 9.58 -0.46 2.98
N LYS A 36 9.71 -1.48 2.13
CA LYS A 36 10.32 -1.33 0.80
C LYS A 36 9.55 -0.32 -0.06
N HIS A 37 8.22 -0.47 -0.15
CA HIS A 37 7.36 0.43 -0.90
C HIS A 37 7.46 1.88 -0.40
N LEU A 38 7.47 2.08 0.91
CA LEU A 38 7.63 3.39 1.55
C LEU A 38 8.98 4.01 1.22
N LYS A 39 10.06 3.24 1.33
CA LYS A 39 11.41 3.71 1.01
C LYS A 39 11.49 4.19 -0.45
N ASP A 40 10.97 3.41 -1.39
CA ASP A 40 10.99 3.75 -2.81
C ASP A 40 10.20 5.03 -3.11
N LYS A 41 9.03 5.21 -2.49
CA LYS A 41 8.20 6.42 -2.68
C LYS A 41 8.74 7.66 -1.98
N ILE A 42 9.29 7.51 -0.78
CA ILE A 42 9.76 8.63 0.03
C ILE A 42 11.14 9.11 -0.41
N GLY A 43 12.01 8.21 -0.89
CA GLY A 43 13.41 8.51 -1.19
C GLY A 43 13.62 9.71 -2.10
N GLY A 44 12.73 9.93 -3.08
CA GLY A 44 12.81 11.08 -3.99
C GLY A 44 12.48 12.44 -3.36
N ASN A 45 11.84 12.48 -2.19
CA ASN A 45 11.43 13.73 -1.54
C ASN A 45 11.48 13.64 0.01
N LEU A 46 12.53 13.00 0.53
CA LEU A 46 12.73 12.77 1.95
C LEU A 46 12.77 14.06 2.77
N ALA A 47 13.48 15.08 2.28
CA ALA A 47 13.63 16.36 2.99
C ALA A 47 12.28 17.06 3.22
N THR A 48 11.38 17.03 2.24
CA THR A 48 10.03 17.59 2.42
C THR A 48 9.23 16.77 3.43
N LEU A 49 9.38 15.44 3.43
CA LEU A 49 8.64 14.59 4.37
C LEU A 49 9.07 14.91 5.80
N ILE A 50 10.37 15.01 6.05
CA ILE A 50 10.93 15.37 7.36
C ILE A 50 10.40 16.74 7.81
N ARG A 51 10.37 17.73 6.91
CA ARG A 51 9.81 19.05 7.23
C ARG A 51 8.34 18.95 7.62
N VAL A 52 7.53 18.23 6.85
CA VAL A 52 6.11 18.04 7.18
C VAL A 52 5.94 17.35 8.53
N LEU A 53 6.65 16.24 8.79
CA LEU A 53 6.63 15.54 10.07
C LEU A 53 6.96 16.48 11.24
N SER A 54 8.00 17.31 11.09
CA SER A 54 8.41 18.27 12.12
C SER A 54 7.37 19.37 12.41
N LEU A 55 6.47 19.68 11.46
CA LEU A 55 5.39 20.65 11.69
C LEU A 55 4.30 20.09 12.62
N PHE A 56 4.14 18.77 12.68
CA PHE A 56 3.18 18.11 13.57
C PHE A 56 3.78 17.75 14.94
N ASP A 57 5.11 17.81 15.07
CA ASP A 57 5.83 17.58 16.31
C ASP A 57 6.31 18.91 16.94
N CYS A 58 5.35 19.69 17.44
CA CYS A 58 5.63 20.99 18.06
C CYS A 58 6.60 20.90 19.25
N LYS A 59 6.63 19.76 19.94
CA LYS A 59 7.47 19.52 21.12
C LYS A 59 8.86 18.99 20.76
N ARG A 60 9.07 18.58 19.50
CA ARG A 60 10.32 17.98 19.00
C ARG A 60 10.71 16.73 19.78
N GLU A 61 9.73 15.88 20.06
CA GLU A 61 9.93 14.61 20.77
C GLU A 61 10.25 13.45 19.82
N GLY A 62 10.20 13.64 18.50
CA GLY A 62 10.40 12.59 17.51
C GLY A 62 9.13 11.78 17.20
N HIS A 63 7.96 12.27 17.63
CA HIS A 63 6.69 11.56 17.55
C HIS A 63 5.54 12.44 17.05
N ILE A 64 4.60 11.82 16.32
CA ILE A 64 3.35 12.47 15.90
C ILE A 64 2.14 11.54 16.10
N GLN A 65 0.92 12.07 16.07
CA GLN A 65 -0.29 11.25 16.21
C GLN A 65 -0.45 10.27 15.05
N GLN A 66 -0.97 9.07 15.32
CA GLN A 66 -1.18 8.03 14.30
C GLN A 66 -2.02 8.50 13.11
N HIS A 67 -3.08 9.28 13.37
CA HIS A 67 -3.96 9.78 12.31
C HIS A 67 -3.27 10.84 11.44
N GLU A 68 -2.41 11.68 12.01
CA GLU A 68 -1.62 12.65 11.23
C GLU A 68 -0.58 11.92 10.38
N PHE A 69 0.13 10.92 10.94
CA PHE A 69 1.05 10.11 10.16
C PHE A 69 0.36 9.44 8.97
N ARG A 70 -0.86 8.91 9.17
CA ARG A 70 -1.67 8.34 8.09
C ARG A 70 -1.98 9.36 6.99
N ARG A 71 -2.45 10.55 7.37
CA ARG A 71 -2.78 11.63 6.42
C ARG A 71 -1.56 12.07 5.62
N ILE A 72 -0.40 12.14 6.25
CA ILE A 72 0.86 12.47 5.56
C ILE A 72 1.20 11.43 4.50
N LEU A 73 1.10 10.13 4.82
CA LEU A 73 1.30 9.06 3.84
C LEU A 73 0.32 9.16 2.67
N ASP A 74 -0.97 9.37 2.97
CA ASP A 74 -2.00 9.52 1.93
C ASP A 74 -1.72 10.73 1.02
N ASN A 75 -1.26 11.86 1.58
CA ASN A 75 -0.85 13.05 0.81
C ASN A 75 0.41 12.82 -0.05
N TYR A 76 1.26 11.88 0.36
CA TYR A 76 2.41 11.40 -0.42
C TYR A 76 2.00 10.34 -1.48
N GLY A 77 0.70 10.10 -1.65
CA GLY A 77 0.15 9.10 -2.56
C GLY A 77 0.41 7.67 -2.12
N ILE A 78 0.67 7.43 -0.84
CA ILE A 78 0.89 6.12 -0.24
C ILE A 78 -0.38 5.70 0.49
N HIS A 79 -1.20 4.90 -0.18
CA HIS A 79 -2.44 4.38 0.39
C HIS A 79 -2.22 2.95 0.89
N LEU A 80 -2.25 2.79 2.21
CA LEU A 80 -2.17 1.47 2.86
C LEU A 80 -3.57 0.99 3.25
N ALA A 81 -3.88 -0.29 3.11
CA ALA A 81 -5.08 -0.86 3.72
C ALA A 81 -5.05 -0.73 5.25
N GLY A 82 -6.20 -0.84 5.91
CA GLY A 82 -6.28 -0.72 7.37
C GLY A 82 -5.34 -1.69 8.10
N GLU A 83 -5.28 -2.94 7.64
CA GLU A 83 -4.39 -3.95 8.22
C GLU A 83 -2.90 -3.66 7.97
N GLU A 84 -2.55 -3.14 6.79
CA GLU A 84 -1.17 -2.77 6.45
C GLU A 84 -0.70 -1.61 7.33
N PHE A 85 -1.55 -0.60 7.51
CA PHE A 85 -1.28 0.50 8.42
C PHE A 85 -1.22 0.03 9.89
N GLN A 86 -2.05 -0.94 10.27
CA GLN A 86 -1.95 -1.55 11.59
C GLN A 86 -0.64 -2.33 11.79
N ARG A 87 -0.13 -3.04 10.78
CA ARG A 87 1.20 -3.68 10.87
C ARG A 87 2.28 -2.62 11.07
N LEU A 88 2.18 -1.52 10.34
CA LEU A 88 3.12 -0.41 10.43
C LEU A 88 3.07 0.27 11.81
N ARG A 89 1.89 0.63 12.31
CA ARG A 89 1.75 1.29 13.62
C ARG A 89 2.31 0.43 14.75
N ASN A 90 2.05 -0.88 14.72
CA ASN A 90 2.49 -1.80 15.76
C ASN A 90 4.03 -1.88 15.84
N HIS A 91 4.71 -1.59 14.72
CA HIS A 91 6.17 -1.59 14.67
C HIS A 91 6.80 -0.25 15.08
N TYR A 92 6.12 0.87 14.83
CA TYR A 92 6.66 2.22 15.03
C TYR A 92 6.01 3.02 16.17
N SER A 93 5.05 2.45 16.88
CA SER A 93 4.43 3.02 18.07
C SER A 93 5.02 2.35 19.32
N PRO A 94 6.12 2.88 19.88
CA PRO A 94 6.61 2.37 21.16
C PRO A 94 5.51 2.52 22.22
N ASN A 95 5.35 1.50 23.06
CA ASN A 95 4.35 1.41 24.13
C ASN A 95 2.88 1.34 23.70
N ASN A 96 2.57 1.05 22.43
CA ASN A 96 1.20 1.01 21.89
C ASN A 96 0.40 2.32 22.16
N ASN A 97 1.10 3.45 22.18
CA ASN A 97 0.50 4.75 22.45
C ASN A 97 -0.27 5.27 21.22
N SER A 98 -0.98 6.40 21.35
CA SER A 98 -1.68 7.03 20.22
C SER A 98 -0.76 7.70 19.18
N THR A 99 0.56 7.54 19.32
CA THR A 99 1.59 8.22 18.53
C THR A 99 2.49 7.24 17.77
N ILE A 100 3.15 7.72 16.72
CA ILE A 100 4.16 7.05 15.91
C ILE A 100 5.49 7.77 16.12
N SER A 101 6.56 7.02 16.41
CA SER A 101 7.93 7.55 16.31
C SER A 101 8.33 7.65 14.85
N TYR A 102 8.33 8.88 14.31
CA TYR A 102 8.76 9.06 12.93
C TYR A 102 10.29 8.97 12.82
N GLU A 103 11.03 9.21 13.90
CA GLU A 103 12.49 9.00 13.94
C GLU A 103 12.84 7.52 13.77
N LEU A 104 12.22 6.63 14.56
CA LEU A 104 12.38 5.19 14.39
C LEU A 104 11.92 4.73 13.01
N PHE A 105 10.83 5.30 12.50
CA PHE A 105 10.35 5.01 11.15
C PHE A 105 11.41 5.33 10.09
N LEU A 106 11.99 6.53 10.11
CA LEU A 106 13.00 6.95 9.14
C LEU A 106 14.28 6.11 9.27
N ASP A 107 14.76 5.88 10.49
CA ASP A 107 15.92 5.01 10.75
C ASP A 107 15.72 3.62 10.15
N LYS A 108 14.58 2.98 10.41
CA LYS A 108 14.28 1.63 9.90
C LYS A 108 14.06 1.57 8.39
N LEU A 109 13.69 2.67 7.75
CA LEU A 109 13.70 2.76 6.29
C LEU A 109 15.13 2.92 5.71
N GLY A 110 16.12 3.14 6.57
CA GLY A 110 17.51 3.38 6.20
C GLY A 110 17.80 4.85 5.89
N PHE A 111 16.97 5.76 6.37
CA PHE A 111 17.21 7.20 6.33
C PHE A 111 17.76 7.63 7.69
N SER A 112 19.06 7.47 7.90
CA SER A 112 19.69 8.04 9.11
C SER A 112 19.57 9.56 9.06
N LEU A 113 18.92 10.13 10.08
CA LEU A 113 18.99 11.54 10.39
C LEU A 113 20.41 11.80 10.92
N ARG A 114 21.29 12.33 10.07
CA ARG A 114 22.62 12.81 10.48
C ARG A 114 22.56 14.27 10.88
#